data_AF-A0A355RAB2-F1
#
_entry.id   AF-A0A355RAB2-F1
#
_cell.length_a   1.000
_cell.length_b   1.000
_cell.length_c   1.000
_cell.angle_alpha   90.00
_cell.angle_beta   90.00
_cell.angle_gamma   90.00
#
_symmetry.space_group_name_H-M   'P 1'
#
loop_
_entity.id
_entity.type
_entity.pdbx_description
1 polymer ?
#
loop_
_entity_poly.entity_id
_entity_poly.type
_entity_poly.pdbx_seq_one_letter_code
_entity_poly.pdbx_strand_id
1 'polypeptide(L)'
;GKTLIVQWSAYGDSDFGGAQGWLANSLRTARAEGLQLVLGLYMDPAYYQRLDELDGEGLNSYWKAQLGRSLSQYQQLRQAWQLPVDGWYLPMELDDQHLRVTERRDVLYSQLQAFNRQLDKPLHISAFSTGKLSPRVNAVWLDQLAGLGLTVWWQDGAGTGRLPALVRQGYEQALPCRVGVVREAFRQVSAPEQAFRAEPAEPRLGSGCHAEAVFALRYRPWARGILPQQ
;
A
#
# COMPACT_ATOMS: atom_id res chain seq x y z
N GLY A 1 -11.02 11.98 7.73
CA GLY A 1 -11.14 10.51 7.88
C GLY A 1 -10.85 10.15 9.31
N LYS A 2 -11.39 9.02 9.81
CA LYS A 2 -11.10 8.53 11.17
C LYS A 2 -9.95 7.54 11.21
N THR A 3 -9.36 7.16 10.08
CA THR A 3 -8.34 6.10 9.98
C THR A 3 -7.01 6.67 9.49
N LEU A 4 -5.93 6.29 10.16
CA LEU A 4 -4.55 6.50 9.75
C LEU A 4 -3.96 5.18 9.26
N ILE A 5 -3.50 5.14 8.01
CA ILE A 5 -2.81 4.00 7.41
C ILE A 5 -1.32 4.32 7.40
N VAL A 6 -0.54 3.52 8.11
CA VAL A 6 0.92 3.63 8.17
C VAL A 6 1.50 2.68 7.14
N GLN A 7 2.36 3.16 6.23
CA GLN A 7 2.87 2.30 5.16
C GLN A 7 3.77 1.17 5.66
N TRP A 8 4.60 1.40 6.67
CA TRP A 8 5.48 0.38 7.24
C TRP A 8 5.89 0.73 8.66
N SER A 9 6.04 -0.30 9.50
CA SER A 9 6.62 -0.19 10.84
C SER A 9 8.09 -0.60 10.88
N ALA A 10 8.60 -1.17 9.78
CA ALA A 10 10.01 -1.49 9.59
C ALA A 10 10.39 -1.32 8.11
N TYR A 11 11.54 -0.71 7.84
CA TYR A 11 12.08 -0.51 6.49
C TYR A 11 13.56 -0.86 6.46
N GLY A 12 13.91 -1.99 5.84
CA GLY A 12 15.25 -2.57 5.97
C GLY A 12 15.58 -2.84 7.44
N ASP A 13 16.70 -2.29 7.91
CA ASP A 13 17.15 -2.44 9.29
C ASP A 13 16.56 -1.38 10.26
N SER A 14 15.77 -0.42 9.74
CA SER A 14 15.12 0.59 10.58
C SER A 14 13.79 0.09 11.12
N ASP A 15 13.64 0.06 12.45
CA ASP A 15 12.40 -0.23 13.17
C ASP A 15 11.74 1.03 13.79
N PHE A 16 12.27 2.21 13.45
CA PHE A 16 11.84 3.52 13.95
C PHE A 16 11.92 3.68 15.48
N GLY A 17 12.88 3.00 16.10
CA GLY A 17 13.11 3.01 17.55
C GLY A 17 12.27 1.97 18.31
N GLY A 18 11.62 1.06 17.59
CA GLY A 18 10.86 -0.05 18.16
C GLY A 18 9.68 0.40 19.03
N ALA A 19 9.36 -0.42 20.04
CA ALA A 19 8.16 -0.23 20.87
C ALA A 19 8.14 1.08 21.68
N GLN A 20 9.30 1.68 21.95
CA GLN A 20 9.42 2.97 22.65
C GLN A 20 9.89 4.10 21.74
N GLY A 21 10.00 3.82 20.43
CA GLY A 21 10.45 4.75 19.41
C GLY A 21 9.41 5.79 19.04
N TRP A 22 9.82 6.72 18.18
CA TRP A 22 8.99 7.85 17.78
C TRP A 22 7.70 7.38 17.09
N LEU A 23 7.77 6.36 16.23
CA LEU A 23 6.60 5.88 15.49
C LEU A 23 5.55 5.29 16.43
N ALA A 24 5.95 4.40 17.35
CA ALA A 24 5.04 3.79 18.31
C ALA A 24 4.38 4.85 19.21
N ASN A 25 5.14 5.83 19.67
CA ASN A 25 4.62 6.92 20.50
C ASN A 25 3.63 7.82 19.75
N SER A 26 3.95 8.22 18.51
CA SER A 26 3.03 9.00 17.68
C SER A 26 1.71 8.27 17.42
N LEU A 27 1.77 6.94 17.22
CA LEU A 27 0.57 6.14 17.00
C LEU A 27 -0.27 5.94 18.26
N ARG A 28 0.35 5.86 19.45
CA ARG A 28 -0.39 5.90 20.73
C ARG A 28 -1.14 7.22 20.89
N THR A 29 -0.51 8.35 20.58
CA THR A 29 -1.19 9.66 20.58
C THR A 29 -2.34 9.67 19.57
N ALA A 30 -2.12 9.22 18.34
CA ALA A 30 -3.17 9.12 17.33
C ALA A 30 -4.37 8.29 17.81
N ARG A 31 -4.12 7.16 18.49
CA ARG A 31 -5.17 6.35 19.13
C ARG A 31 -5.90 7.08 20.24
N ALA A 32 -5.18 7.77 21.13
CA ALA A 32 -5.77 8.53 22.21
C ALA A 32 -6.69 9.65 21.69
N GLU A 33 -6.35 10.24 20.53
CA GLU A 33 -7.18 11.21 19.80
C GLU A 33 -8.33 10.57 19.00
N GLY A 34 -8.55 9.26 19.16
CA GLY A 34 -9.69 8.53 18.59
C GLY A 34 -9.50 8.08 17.14
N LEU A 35 -8.27 8.12 16.59
CA LEU A 35 -8.01 7.58 15.26
C LEU A 35 -8.00 6.06 15.27
N GLN A 36 -8.51 5.49 14.18
CA GLN A 36 -8.33 4.11 13.79
C GLN A 36 -6.94 3.93 13.17
N LEU A 37 -6.29 2.79 13.43
CA LEU A 37 -4.96 2.50 12.92
C LEU A 37 -4.95 1.25 12.04
N VAL A 38 -4.45 1.42 10.82
CA VAL A 38 -3.98 0.31 9.99
C VAL A 38 -2.45 0.40 9.96
N LEU A 39 -1.77 -0.60 10.52
CA LEU A 39 -0.32 -0.56 10.70
C LEU A 39 0.40 -1.40 9.65
N GLY A 40 1.26 -0.75 8.88
CA GLY A 40 2.13 -1.39 7.91
C GLY A 40 3.15 -2.30 8.55
N LEU A 41 3.43 -3.42 7.88
CA LEU A 41 4.39 -4.42 8.32
C LEU A 41 5.81 -4.06 7.82
N TYR A 42 6.62 -5.08 7.54
CA TYR A 42 7.99 -4.93 7.04
C TYR A 42 8.01 -4.57 5.55
N MET A 43 8.90 -3.66 5.17
CA MET A 43 9.21 -3.33 3.79
C MET A 43 10.70 -3.52 3.49
N ASP A 44 11.00 -4.24 2.41
CA ASP A 44 12.36 -4.38 1.88
C ASP A 44 12.72 -3.14 1.04
N PRO A 45 13.81 -2.41 1.35
CA PRO A 45 14.26 -1.28 0.55
C PRO A 45 14.57 -1.63 -0.90
N ALA A 46 14.97 -2.89 -1.16
CA ALA A 46 15.30 -3.37 -2.51
C ALA A 46 14.06 -3.87 -3.28
N TYR A 47 12.85 -3.79 -2.73
CA TYR A 47 11.66 -4.44 -3.29
C TYR A 47 11.45 -4.17 -4.79
N TYR A 48 11.42 -2.91 -5.21
CA TYR A 48 11.20 -2.57 -6.62
C TYR A 48 12.34 -3.05 -7.52
N GLN A 49 13.60 -2.92 -7.09
CA GLN A 49 14.74 -3.46 -7.82
C GLN A 49 14.62 -4.99 -7.98
N ARG A 50 14.17 -5.70 -6.94
CA ARG A 50 13.97 -7.17 -7.00
C ARG A 50 12.85 -7.57 -7.95
N LEU A 51 11.81 -6.75 -8.11
CA LEU A 51 10.75 -7.03 -9.09
C LEU A 51 11.28 -7.02 -10.53
N ASP A 52 12.24 -6.13 -10.83
CA ASP A 52 12.85 -6.01 -12.15
C ASP A 52 13.93 -7.07 -12.42
N GLU A 53 14.67 -7.50 -11.38
CA GLU A 53 15.79 -8.45 -11.51
C GLU A 53 15.37 -9.92 -11.55
N LEU A 54 14.29 -10.29 -10.86
CA LEU A 54 13.95 -11.69 -10.63
C LEU A 54 13.02 -12.28 -11.71
N ASP A 55 13.28 -13.53 -12.08
CA ASP A 55 12.40 -14.30 -12.93
C ASP A 55 11.15 -14.81 -12.17
N GLY A 56 10.34 -15.66 -12.81
CA GLY A 56 9.10 -16.15 -12.19
C GLY A 56 9.32 -16.94 -10.88
N GLU A 57 10.31 -17.82 -10.84
CA GLU A 57 10.59 -18.67 -9.68
C GLU A 57 11.29 -17.88 -8.57
N GLY A 58 12.26 -17.03 -8.96
CA GLY A 58 12.96 -16.12 -8.06
C GLY A 58 11.99 -15.16 -7.39
N LEU A 59 11.06 -14.57 -8.15
CA LEU A 59 10.06 -13.65 -7.61
C LEU A 59 9.10 -14.35 -6.65
N ASN A 60 8.66 -15.57 -6.96
CA ASN A 60 7.83 -16.39 -6.08
C ASN A 60 8.52 -16.67 -4.72
N SER A 61 9.78 -17.09 -4.77
CA SER A 61 10.60 -17.36 -3.58
C SER A 61 10.84 -16.09 -2.77
N TYR A 62 11.11 -14.98 -3.44
CA TYR A 62 11.29 -13.67 -2.83
C TYR A 62 10.03 -13.23 -2.08
N TRP A 63 8.86 -13.26 -2.73
CA TRP A 63 7.58 -12.91 -2.10
C TRP A 63 7.30 -13.76 -0.86
N LYS A 64 7.54 -15.08 -0.94
CA LYS A 64 7.39 -15.97 0.22
C LYS A 64 8.29 -15.55 1.38
N ALA A 65 9.53 -15.20 1.11
CA ALA A 65 10.47 -14.72 2.13
C ALA A 65 10.01 -13.39 2.75
N GLN A 66 9.52 -12.45 1.94
CA GLN A 66 9.02 -11.16 2.43
C GLN A 66 7.73 -11.27 3.25
N LEU A 67 6.84 -12.21 2.90
CA LEU A 67 5.67 -12.54 3.73
C LEU A 67 6.11 -13.15 5.07
N GLY A 68 7.18 -13.96 5.09
CA GLY A 68 7.81 -14.45 6.31
C GLY A 68 8.32 -13.32 7.21
N ARG A 69 9.06 -12.36 6.63
CA ARG A 69 9.52 -11.16 7.36
C ARG A 69 8.36 -10.31 7.89
N SER A 70 7.31 -10.13 7.08
CA SER A 70 6.10 -9.42 7.49
C SER A 70 5.38 -10.12 8.64
N LEU A 71 5.36 -11.45 8.66
CA LEU A 71 4.77 -12.23 9.76
C LEU A 71 5.58 -12.08 11.05
N SER A 72 6.91 -12.13 10.97
CA SER A 72 7.79 -11.87 12.12
C SER A 72 7.60 -10.45 12.66
N GLN A 73 7.48 -9.46 11.78
CA GLN A 73 7.19 -8.08 12.19
C GLN A 73 5.81 -7.98 12.87
N TYR A 74 4.78 -8.60 12.30
CA TYR A 74 3.45 -8.67 12.91
C TYR A 74 3.52 -9.24 14.34
N GLN A 75 4.20 -10.37 14.55
CA GLN A 75 4.34 -11.00 15.86
C GLN A 75 5.05 -10.08 16.85
N GLN A 76 6.14 -9.43 16.43
CA GLN A 76 6.88 -8.48 17.26
C GLN A 76 6.01 -7.28 17.66
N LEU A 77 5.26 -6.70 16.72
CA LEU A 77 4.35 -5.57 17.00
C LEU A 77 3.26 -5.97 17.99
N ARG A 78 2.63 -7.13 17.78
CA ARG A 78 1.58 -7.67 18.67
C ARG A 78 2.06 -7.85 20.10
N GLN A 79 3.29 -8.33 20.28
CA GLN A 79 3.86 -8.62 21.60
C GLN A 79 4.42 -7.37 22.27
N ALA A 80 5.16 -6.54 21.54
CA ALA A 80 6.00 -5.51 22.15
C ALA A 80 5.34 -4.11 22.19
N TRP A 81 4.50 -3.75 21.21
CA TRP A 81 4.06 -2.34 21.09
C TRP A 81 2.88 -1.99 21.98
N GLN A 82 2.09 -3.00 22.41
CA GLN A 82 0.86 -2.82 23.20
C GLN A 82 -0.08 -1.76 22.59
N LEU A 83 -0.06 -1.64 21.26
CA LEU A 83 -0.81 -0.66 20.50
C LEU A 83 -2.00 -1.38 19.86
N PRO A 84 -3.25 -1.04 20.21
CA PRO A 84 -4.40 -1.56 19.49
C PRO A 84 -4.34 -1.13 18.02
N VAL A 85 -4.52 -2.06 17.08
CA VAL A 85 -4.65 -1.78 15.65
C VAL A 85 -5.97 -2.36 15.12
N ASP A 86 -6.54 -1.71 14.11
CA ASP A 86 -7.80 -2.12 13.47
C ASP A 86 -7.55 -2.95 12.21
N GLY A 87 -6.35 -2.87 11.64
CA GLY A 87 -5.92 -3.65 10.49
C GLY A 87 -4.41 -3.67 10.34
N TRP A 88 -3.94 -4.56 9.48
CA TRP A 88 -2.55 -4.68 9.06
C TRP A 88 -2.42 -4.19 7.62
N TYR A 89 -1.28 -3.62 7.24
CA TYR A 89 -1.01 -3.25 5.85
C TYR A 89 0.24 -3.96 5.35
N LEU A 90 0.13 -4.67 4.22
CA LEU A 90 1.28 -5.26 3.55
C LEU A 90 1.91 -4.19 2.65
N PRO A 91 3.15 -3.75 2.91
CA PRO A 91 3.73 -2.60 2.20
C PRO A 91 4.18 -2.91 0.76
N MET A 92 4.26 -4.19 0.41
CA MET A 92 4.67 -4.64 -0.92
C MET A 92 3.56 -4.35 -1.93
N GLU A 93 3.69 -3.22 -2.63
CA GLU A 93 2.69 -2.76 -3.59
C GLU A 93 2.68 -3.65 -4.83
N LEU A 94 1.48 -4.00 -5.29
CA LEU A 94 1.29 -4.83 -6.47
C LEU A 94 1.21 -3.98 -7.73
N ASP A 95 1.73 -4.48 -8.85
CA ASP A 95 1.60 -3.79 -10.13
C ASP A 95 1.30 -4.74 -11.29
N ASP A 96 0.58 -4.22 -12.28
CA ASP A 96 0.12 -4.98 -13.44
C ASP A 96 1.26 -5.31 -14.43
N GLN A 97 2.45 -4.73 -14.30
CA GLN A 97 3.63 -5.04 -15.11
C GLN A 97 4.27 -6.36 -14.63
N HIS A 98 4.60 -6.47 -13.35
CA HIS A 98 5.24 -7.66 -12.79
C HIS A 98 4.26 -8.82 -12.61
N LEU A 99 2.96 -8.53 -12.46
CA LEU A 99 1.87 -9.49 -12.30
C LEU A 99 1.00 -9.62 -13.56
N ARG A 100 1.59 -9.38 -14.74
CA ARG A 100 0.91 -9.47 -16.04
C ARG A 100 0.43 -10.88 -16.42
N VAL A 101 1.17 -11.91 -16.01
CA VAL A 101 0.85 -13.31 -16.32
C VAL A 101 -0.01 -13.93 -15.23
N THR A 102 -0.96 -14.78 -15.62
CA THR A 102 -1.97 -15.36 -14.72
C THR A 102 -1.32 -16.26 -13.66
N GLU A 103 -0.33 -17.06 -14.05
CA GLU A 103 0.34 -18.00 -13.17
C GLU A 103 1.01 -17.30 -11.99
N ARG A 104 1.61 -16.12 -12.21
CA ARG A 104 2.19 -15.31 -11.13
C ARG A 104 1.11 -14.79 -10.17
N ARG A 105 -0.05 -14.39 -10.69
CA ARG A 105 -1.18 -13.93 -9.87
C ARG A 105 -1.75 -15.08 -9.04
N ASP A 106 -1.85 -16.28 -9.59
CA ASP A 106 -2.38 -17.46 -8.88
C ASP A 106 -1.47 -17.90 -7.72
N VAL A 107 -0.15 -17.86 -7.96
CA VAL A 107 0.84 -18.12 -6.91
C VAL A 107 0.76 -17.06 -5.81
N LEU A 108 0.76 -15.78 -6.16
CA LEU A 108 0.62 -14.69 -5.20
C LEU A 108 -0.69 -14.80 -4.41
N TYR A 109 -1.81 -15.10 -5.09
CA TYR A 109 -3.11 -15.30 -4.46
C TYR A 109 -3.05 -16.39 -3.38
N SER A 110 -2.42 -17.53 -3.68
CA SER A 110 -2.27 -18.64 -2.74
C SER A 110 -1.41 -18.25 -1.53
N GLN A 111 -0.32 -17.52 -1.77
CA GLN A 111 0.55 -17.03 -0.70
C GLN A 111 -0.16 -16.01 0.20
N LEU A 112 -0.87 -15.04 -0.39
CA LEU A 112 -1.65 -14.04 0.34
C LEU A 112 -2.78 -14.69 1.13
N GLN A 113 -3.46 -15.69 0.57
CA GLN A 113 -4.47 -16.46 1.30
C GLN A 113 -3.88 -17.13 2.55
N ALA A 114 -2.73 -17.80 2.40
CA ALA A 114 -2.07 -18.46 3.52
C ALA A 114 -1.60 -17.46 4.59
N PHE A 115 -1.04 -16.33 4.16
CA PHE A 115 -0.61 -15.26 5.04
C PHE A 115 -1.77 -14.60 5.79
N ASN A 116 -2.87 -14.27 5.10
CA ASN A 116 -4.04 -13.62 5.69
C ASN A 116 -4.67 -14.46 6.82
N ARG A 117 -4.63 -15.80 6.69
CA ARG A 117 -5.12 -16.72 7.74
C ARG A 117 -4.31 -16.68 9.04
N GLN A 118 -3.10 -16.11 9.04
CA GLN A 118 -2.25 -15.99 10.23
C GLN A 118 -2.50 -14.72 11.03
N LEU A 119 -3.24 -13.76 10.47
CA LEU A 119 -3.45 -12.44 11.06
C LEU A 119 -4.75 -12.38 11.85
N ASP A 120 -4.75 -11.59 12.92
CA ASP A 120 -5.89 -11.43 13.83
C ASP A 120 -6.84 -10.27 13.45
N LYS A 121 -6.48 -9.51 12.42
CA LYS A 121 -7.21 -8.35 11.90
C LYS A 121 -7.16 -8.31 10.37
N PRO A 122 -8.08 -7.57 9.72
CA PRO A 122 -8.08 -7.43 8.26
C PRO A 122 -6.73 -6.96 7.70
N LEU A 123 -6.32 -7.57 6.60
CA LEU A 123 -5.12 -7.19 5.85
C LEU A 123 -5.48 -6.24 4.72
N HIS A 124 -4.75 -5.14 4.64
CA HIS A 124 -4.82 -4.13 3.60
C HIS A 124 -3.64 -4.34 2.64
N ILE A 125 -3.89 -4.18 1.34
CA ILE A 125 -2.86 -4.20 0.29
C ILE A 125 -3.14 -3.08 -0.71
N SER A 126 -2.10 -2.54 -1.35
CA SER A 126 -2.24 -1.58 -2.45
C SER A 126 -1.75 -2.16 -3.77
N ALA A 127 -2.35 -1.68 -4.86
CA ALA A 127 -1.92 -1.96 -6.23
C ALA A 127 -1.94 -0.68 -7.07
N PHE A 128 -1.04 -0.56 -8.04
CA PHE A 128 -1.05 0.50 -9.05
C PHE A 128 -1.01 -0.07 -10.47
N SER A 129 -1.38 0.74 -11.46
CA SER A 129 -1.46 0.31 -12.85
C SER A 129 -0.43 1.04 -13.72
N THR A 130 0.15 0.29 -14.65
CA THR A 130 1.19 0.75 -15.60
C THR A 130 0.76 0.55 -17.06
N GLY A 131 -0.46 0.06 -17.30
CA GLY A 131 -1.00 -0.12 -18.65
C GLY A 131 -0.79 -1.51 -19.23
N LYS A 132 -0.39 -2.49 -18.42
CA LYS A 132 -0.01 -3.84 -18.89
C LYS A 132 -1.16 -4.84 -18.83
N LEU A 133 -2.10 -4.65 -17.90
CA LEU A 133 -3.39 -5.33 -17.93
C LEU A 133 -4.47 -4.37 -18.40
N SER A 134 -5.44 -4.83 -19.18
CA SER A 134 -6.59 -3.97 -19.50
C SER A 134 -7.38 -3.62 -18.22
N PRO A 135 -8.10 -2.48 -18.17
CA PRO A 135 -8.92 -2.09 -17.02
C PRO A 135 -9.80 -3.20 -16.45
N ARG A 136 -10.49 -3.95 -17.32
CA ARG A 136 -11.36 -5.06 -16.92
C ARG A 136 -10.59 -6.22 -16.30
N VAL A 137 -9.44 -6.59 -16.86
CA VAL A 137 -8.62 -7.70 -16.33
C VAL A 137 -8.01 -7.31 -14.99
N ASN A 138 -7.53 -6.06 -14.87
CA ASN A 138 -7.05 -5.52 -13.60
C ASN A 138 -8.16 -5.53 -12.54
N ALA A 139 -9.36 -5.06 -12.88
CA ALA A 139 -10.48 -5.04 -11.96
C ALA A 139 -10.86 -6.45 -11.46
N VAL A 140 -10.97 -7.43 -12.37
CA VAL A 140 -11.25 -8.83 -11.99
C VAL A 140 -10.18 -9.38 -11.06
N TRP A 141 -8.91 -9.08 -11.31
CA TRP A 141 -7.82 -9.52 -10.45
C TRP A 141 -7.89 -8.89 -9.05
N LEU A 142 -8.09 -7.57 -8.95
CA LEU A 142 -8.25 -6.90 -7.65
C LEU A 142 -9.50 -7.39 -6.91
N ASP A 143 -10.56 -7.73 -7.65
CA ASP A 143 -11.78 -8.34 -7.12
C ASP A 143 -11.51 -9.73 -6.52
N GLN A 144 -10.71 -10.57 -7.20
CA GLN A 144 -10.28 -11.87 -6.68
C GLN A 144 -9.49 -11.70 -5.36
N LEU A 145 -8.56 -10.75 -5.31
CA LEU A 145 -7.81 -10.44 -4.08
C LEU A 145 -8.74 -9.98 -2.95
N ALA A 146 -9.72 -9.13 -3.23
CA ALA A 146 -10.72 -8.74 -2.24
C ALA A 146 -11.57 -9.93 -1.77
N GLY A 147 -11.77 -10.95 -2.62
CA GLY A 147 -12.44 -12.21 -2.29
C GLY A 147 -11.73 -13.05 -1.23
N LEU A 148 -10.45 -12.79 -0.94
CA LEU A 148 -9.71 -13.39 0.17
C LEU A 148 -10.02 -12.74 1.54
N GLY A 149 -10.92 -11.75 1.59
CA GLY A 149 -11.17 -10.94 2.77
C GLY A 149 -10.15 -9.82 2.98
N LEU A 150 -9.39 -9.46 1.94
CA LEU A 150 -8.43 -8.36 1.96
C LEU A 150 -9.16 -7.02 1.73
N THR A 151 -8.68 -5.95 2.37
CA THR A 151 -9.02 -4.59 1.96
C THR A 151 -8.05 -4.15 0.86
N VAL A 152 -8.52 -4.21 -0.39
CA VAL A 152 -7.70 -3.90 -1.56
C VAL A 152 -7.85 -2.44 -1.95
N TRP A 153 -6.72 -1.76 -2.12
CA TRP A 153 -6.65 -0.37 -2.55
C TRP A 153 -6.00 -0.27 -3.93
N TRP A 154 -6.65 0.42 -4.86
CA TRP A 154 -6.04 0.82 -6.12
C TRP A 154 -5.54 2.26 -6.03
N GLN A 155 -4.29 2.51 -6.39
CA GLN A 155 -3.72 3.86 -6.46
C GLN A 155 -4.10 4.54 -7.77
N ASP A 156 -4.64 5.75 -7.69
CA ASP A 156 -5.18 6.45 -8.86
C ASP A 156 -4.11 6.99 -9.83
N GLY A 157 -2.84 6.96 -9.43
CA GLY A 157 -1.67 7.38 -10.20
C GLY A 157 -1.71 8.84 -10.65
N ALA A 158 -2.54 9.68 -10.02
CA ALA A 158 -2.70 11.08 -10.41
C ALA A 158 -1.44 11.91 -10.14
N GLY A 159 -0.73 11.60 -9.06
CA GLY A 159 0.46 12.29 -8.64
C GLY A 159 1.71 11.86 -9.38
N THR A 160 1.87 10.57 -9.68
CA THR A 160 3.00 10.11 -10.51
C THR A 160 2.82 10.46 -11.98
N GLY A 161 1.57 10.52 -12.47
CA GLY A 161 1.28 10.83 -13.87
C GLY A 161 1.75 9.75 -14.85
N ARG A 162 2.06 8.53 -14.38
CA ARG A 162 2.58 7.43 -15.21
C ARG A 162 1.63 7.04 -16.35
N LEU A 163 0.32 7.20 -16.13
CA LEU A 163 -0.72 6.94 -17.12
C LEU A 163 -1.50 8.22 -17.45
N PRO A 164 -1.90 8.43 -18.73
CA PRO A 164 -2.77 9.53 -19.11
C PRO A 164 -4.09 9.53 -18.33
N ALA A 165 -4.65 10.70 -18.06
CA ALA A 165 -5.86 10.86 -17.24
C ALA A 165 -7.05 10.00 -17.74
N LEU A 166 -7.27 9.94 -19.06
CA LEU A 166 -8.33 9.13 -19.65
C LEU A 166 -8.13 7.62 -19.40
N VAL A 167 -6.88 7.16 -19.42
CA VAL A 167 -6.55 5.75 -19.15
C VAL A 167 -6.84 5.44 -17.68
N ARG A 168 -6.39 6.31 -16.75
CA ARG A 168 -6.64 6.15 -15.31
C ARG A 168 -8.14 6.13 -14.99
N GLN A 169 -8.93 6.97 -15.65
CA GLN A 169 -10.39 6.96 -15.55
C GLN A 169 -10.98 5.61 -15.98
N GLY A 170 -10.46 5.01 -17.06
CA GLY A 170 -10.89 3.69 -17.51
C GLY A 170 -10.62 2.59 -16.48
N TYR A 171 -9.46 2.61 -15.81
CA TYR A 171 -9.17 1.69 -14.70
C TYR A 171 -10.15 1.87 -13.55
N GLU A 172 -10.34 3.11 -13.08
CA GLU A 172 -11.23 3.40 -11.96
C GLU A 172 -12.68 2.97 -12.24
N GLN A 173 -13.20 3.27 -13.44
CA GLN A 173 -14.57 2.89 -13.84
C GLN A 173 -14.78 1.37 -13.92
N ALA A 174 -13.72 0.60 -14.15
CA ALA A 174 -13.80 -0.85 -14.20
C ALA A 174 -13.81 -1.49 -12.80
N LEU A 175 -13.40 -0.76 -11.75
CA LEU A 175 -13.25 -1.31 -10.41
C LEU A 175 -14.61 -1.70 -9.81
N PRO A 176 -14.71 -2.85 -9.12
CA PRO A 176 -15.86 -3.15 -8.27
C PRO A 176 -15.84 -2.26 -7.02
N CYS A 177 -17.02 -1.92 -6.48
CA CYS A 177 -17.15 -1.00 -5.33
C CYS A 177 -16.38 -1.43 -4.08
N ARG A 178 -16.10 -2.73 -3.91
CA ARG A 178 -15.33 -3.26 -2.76
C ARG A 178 -13.84 -2.96 -2.83
N VAL A 179 -13.31 -2.57 -3.98
CA VAL A 179 -11.94 -2.08 -4.11
C VAL A 179 -11.94 -0.59 -3.79
N GLY A 180 -11.15 -0.19 -2.80
CA GLY A 180 -10.96 1.20 -2.43
C GLY A 180 -10.00 1.92 -3.38
N VAL A 181 -10.00 3.25 -3.33
CA VAL A 181 -9.10 4.09 -4.14
C VAL A 181 -8.20 4.93 -3.24
N VAL A 182 -6.90 4.88 -3.49
CA VAL A 182 -5.92 5.80 -2.91
C VAL A 182 -5.76 6.98 -3.86
N ARG A 183 -6.14 8.16 -3.38
CA ARG A 183 -6.01 9.43 -4.09
C ARG A 183 -4.68 10.09 -3.75
N GLU A 184 -3.84 10.29 -4.76
CA GLU A 184 -2.56 10.95 -4.57
C GLU A 184 -2.75 12.47 -4.39
N ALA A 185 -2.30 13.01 -3.25
CA ALA A 185 -2.36 14.41 -2.83
C ALA A 185 -1.12 15.20 -3.23
N PHE A 186 -0.37 14.70 -4.20
CA PHE A 186 0.87 15.31 -4.66
C PHE A 186 0.93 15.25 -6.18
N ARG A 187 1.87 15.97 -6.76
CA ARG A 187 2.25 15.88 -8.16
C ARG A 187 3.77 15.75 -8.23
N GLN A 188 4.26 14.68 -8.82
CA GLN A 188 5.67 14.47 -9.05
C GLN A 188 6.21 15.55 -10.00
N VAL A 189 7.33 16.16 -9.62
CA VAL A 189 8.04 17.18 -10.40
C VAL A 189 9.45 16.75 -10.79
N SER A 190 9.96 15.67 -10.21
CA SER A 190 11.21 15.04 -10.63
C SER A 190 11.04 14.19 -11.90
N ALA A 191 12.07 14.17 -12.74
CA ALA A 191 12.16 13.23 -13.85
C ALA A 191 12.39 11.78 -13.33
N PRO A 192 12.13 10.72 -14.16
CA PRO A 192 12.25 9.32 -13.73
C PRO A 192 13.62 8.94 -13.15
N GLU A 193 14.70 9.47 -13.72
CA GLU A 193 16.09 9.18 -13.30
C GLU A 193 16.57 10.04 -12.12
N GLN A 194 15.72 10.93 -11.60
CA GLN A 194 16.06 11.82 -10.49
C GLN A 194 15.46 11.32 -9.18
N ALA A 195 16.11 11.69 -8.08
CA ALA A 195 15.51 11.55 -6.76
C ALA A 195 14.10 12.14 -6.76
N PHE A 196 13.16 11.38 -6.20
CA PHE A 196 11.75 11.75 -6.16
C PHE A 196 11.57 13.13 -5.50
N ARG A 197 10.83 14.01 -6.19
CA ARG A 197 10.37 15.29 -5.65
C ARG A 197 8.93 15.49 -6.06
N ALA A 198 8.11 15.98 -5.15
CA ALA A 198 6.73 16.31 -5.45
C ALA A 198 6.25 17.60 -4.77
N GLU A 199 5.24 18.21 -5.38
CA GLU A 199 4.54 19.35 -4.81
C GLU A 199 3.14 18.92 -4.35
N PRO A 200 2.55 19.59 -3.35
CA PRO A 200 1.15 19.38 -3.00
C PRO A 200 0.21 19.54 -4.19
N ALA A 201 -0.75 18.62 -4.32
CA ALA A 201 -1.85 18.70 -5.27
C ALA A 201 -3.15 18.29 -4.58
N GLU A 202 -4.25 18.95 -4.88
CA GLU A 202 -5.53 18.58 -4.28
C GLU A 202 -6.04 17.25 -4.86
N PRO A 203 -6.21 16.20 -4.03
CA PRO A 203 -6.71 14.92 -4.50
C PRO A 203 -8.18 15.06 -4.94
N ARG A 204 -8.52 14.46 -6.07
CA ARG A 204 -9.91 14.40 -6.54
C ARG A 204 -10.65 13.30 -5.78
N LEU A 205 -11.37 13.69 -4.73
CA LEU A 205 -12.28 12.81 -4.02
C LEU A 205 -13.57 12.63 -4.83
N GLY A 206 -13.98 11.38 -5.02
CA GLY A 206 -15.19 11.02 -5.73
C GLY A 206 -16.40 10.90 -4.80
N SER A 207 -17.60 11.02 -5.36
CA SER A 207 -18.86 10.64 -4.69
C SER A 207 -19.30 9.21 -5.04
N GLY A 208 -18.36 8.39 -5.52
CA GLY A 208 -18.61 7.03 -5.97
C GLY A 208 -18.84 6.06 -4.81
N CYS A 209 -18.95 4.76 -5.14
CA CYS A 209 -19.14 3.71 -4.15
C CYS A 209 -17.85 3.23 -3.46
N HIS A 210 -16.68 3.66 -3.95
CA HIS A 210 -15.39 3.23 -3.42
C HIS A 210 -15.10 3.89 -2.08
N ALA A 211 -14.50 3.14 -1.16
CA ALA A 211 -13.81 3.74 -0.04
C ALA A 211 -12.60 4.54 -0.54
N GLU A 212 -12.32 5.69 0.06
CA GLU A 212 -11.22 6.55 -0.36
C GLU A 212 -10.19 6.77 0.76
N ALA A 213 -8.91 6.62 0.41
CA ALA A 213 -7.78 7.01 1.23
C ALA A 213 -6.98 8.10 0.49
N VAL A 214 -6.24 8.93 1.23
CA VAL A 214 -5.46 10.02 0.63
C VAL A 214 -3.99 9.84 0.97
N PHE A 215 -3.14 9.83 -0.06
CA PHE A 215 -1.70 9.63 0.07
C PHE A 215 -0.90 10.78 -0.56
N ALA A 216 0.05 11.45 0.07
CA ALA A 216 0.56 11.26 1.43
C ALA A 216 0.16 12.43 2.34
N LEU A 217 0.05 12.14 3.64
CA LEU A 217 -0.32 13.09 4.69
C LEU A 217 0.45 14.42 4.63
N ARG A 218 1.76 14.36 4.34
CA ARG A 218 2.66 15.54 4.31
C ARG A 218 2.31 16.59 3.25
N TYR A 219 1.54 16.21 2.23
CA TYR A 219 1.11 17.11 1.17
C TYR A 219 -0.25 17.77 1.45
N ARG A 220 -0.87 17.47 2.60
CA ARG A 220 -2.13 18.11 2.98
C ARG A 220 -1.90 19.54 3.48
N PRO A 221 -2.83 20.48 3.24
CA PRO A 221 -2.65 21.89 3.62
C PRO A 221 -2.30 22.10 5.10
N TRP A 222 -2.95 21.34 5.99
CA TRP A 222 -2.74 21.42 7.44
C TRP A 222 -1.42 20.80 7.91
N ALA A 223 -0.69 20.06 7.06
CA ALA A 223 0.64 19.52 7.37
C ALA A 223 1.77 20.51 7.02
N ARG A 224 1.46 21.61 6.34
CA ARG A 224 2.44 22.64 5.94
C ARG A 224 3.11 23.24 7.17
N GLY A 225 4.44 23.21 7.20
CA GLY A 225 5.23 23.71 8.33
C GLY A 225 5.33 22.73 9.52
N ILE A 226 4.64 21.59 9.48
CA ILE A 226 4.72 20.52 10.49
C ILE A 226 5.56 19.36 9.94
N LEU A 227 5.27 18.93 8.70
CA LEU A 227 5.97 17.83 8.04
C LEU A 227 6.79 18.36 6.85
N PRO A 228 8.04 17.89 6.68
CA PRO A 228 8.86 18.28 5.53
C PRO A 228 8.27 17.71 4.23
N GLN A 229 8.23 18.55 3.20
CA GLN A 229 7.97 18.15 1.81
C GLN A 229 9.32 17.73 1.19
N GLN A 230 9.35 16.61 0.46
CA GLN A 230 10.55 16.10 -0.22
C GLN A 230 10.31 16.08 -1.73
#